data_AF-A0A377R1H4-F1
#
_entry.id   AF-A0A377R1H4-F1
#
_cell.length_a   1.000
_cell.length_b   1.000
_cell.length_c   1.000
_cell.angle_alpha   90.00
_cell.angle_beta   90.00
_cell.angle_gamma   90.00
#
_symmetry.space_group_name_H-M   'P 1'
#
loop_
_entity.id
_entity.type
_entity.pdbx_description
1 polymer ?
#
loop_
_entity_poly.entity_id
_entity_poly.type
_entity_poly.pdbx_seq_one_letter_code
_entity_poly.pdbx_strand_id
1 'polypeptide(L)'
;MAAAQNAKIGGDRNSVITVNGHKITVARPGVTTGSFLSTNKDGMYTIANGDGSNLSYVRFGSQTDFNTVSDHYVFALGSLTPTSGSNAVPASGKATYSGLAAFGYDNLTFGTGASEFTVDFGKKTINGSVSSGGGTFTVPLSGTISGNSFSGVKNNVSMKGNFYGPKAAELAGVYKGEATLNNPLTPVMGSFGAKKQ
;
A
#
# COMPACT_ATOMS: atom_id res chain seq x y z
N MET A 1 4.71 16.58 17.70
CA MET A 1 4.46 15.40 16.86
C MET A 1 2.98 15.36 16.53
N ALA A 2 2.59 15.57 15.28
CA ALA A 2 1.18 15.60 14.90
C ALA A 2 0.62 14.17 14.91
N ALA A 3 -0.47 13.95 15.66
CA ALA A 3 -1.26 12.73 15.53
C ALA A 3 -1.60 12.52 14.05
N ALA A 4 -1.28 11.35 13.50
CA ALA A 4 -1.59 11.06 12.11
C ALA A 4 -3.11 11.07 11.93
N GLN A 5 -3.67 12.18 11.43
CA GLN A 5 -5.06 12.18 10.96
C GLN A 5 -5.20 11.04 9.96
N ASN A 6 -6.20 10.17 10.16
CA ASN A 6 -6.53 9.15 9.20
C ASN A 6 -6.94 9.85 7.89
N ALA A 7 -6.12 9.70 6.85
CA ALA A 7 -6.46 10.26 5.55
C ALA A 7 -7.86 9.78 5.14
N LYS A 8 -8.76 10.72 4.82
CA LYS A 8 -10.10 10.41 4.34
C LYS A 8 -9.98 10.02 2.88
N ILE A 9 -10.14 8.72 2.60
CA ILE A 9 -10.08 8.16 1.25
C ILE A 9 -11.48 7.77 0.77
N GLY A 10 -11.77 8.03 -0.50
CA GLY A 10 -13.03 7.65 -1.15
C GLY A 10 -12.95 7.78 -2.66
N GLY A 11 -14.07 7.57 -3.35
CA GLY A 11 -14.16 7.58 -4.81
C GLY A 11 -14.10 6.18 -5.42
N ASP A 12 -13.84 6.12 -6.73
CA ASP A 12 -13.84 4.88 -7.50
C ASP A 12 -12.39 4.42 -7.74
N ARG A 13 -12.09 3.21 -7.25
CA ARG A 13 -10.77 2.57 -7.37
C ARG A 13 -10.39 2.24 -8.82
N ASN A 14 -11.34 2.29 -9.75
CA ASN A 14 -11.13 2.01 -11.18
C ASN A 14 -11.16 3.28 -12.05
N SER A 15 -11.16 4.47 -11.43
CA SER A 15 -11.03 5.72 -12.16
C SER A 15 -10.33 6.78 -11.31
N VAL A 16 -11.09 7.51 -10.48
CA VAL A 16 -10.62 8.64 -9.69
C VAL A 16 -10.99 8.45 -8.21
N ILE A 17 -9.98 8.61 -7.36
CA ILE A 17 -10.14 8.62 -5.91
C ILE A 17 -9.93 10.02 -5.36
N THR A 18 -10.34 10.21 -4.11
CA THR A 18 -10.08 11.42 -3.34
C THR A 18 -9.34 11.05 -2.06
N VAL A 19 -8.21 11.70 -1.79
CA VAL A 19 -7.41 11.56 -0.56
C VAL A 19 -7.35 12.93 0.11
N ASN A 20 -8.00 13.09 1.28
CA ASN A 20 -8.08 14.38 1.99
C ASN A 20 -8.62 15.53 1.11
N GLY A 21 -9.57 15.24 0.22
CA GLY A 21 -10.13 16.23 -0.71
C GLY A 21 -9.35 16.36 -2.02
N HIS A 22 -8.13 15.82 -2.11
CA HIS A 22 -7.31 15.84 -3.33
C HIS A 22 -7.69 14.72 -4.29
N LYS A 23 -7.98 15.05 -5.56
CA LYS A 23 -8.40 14.07 -6.58
C LYS A 23 -7.19 13.44 -7.27
N ILE A 24 -7.18 12.11 -7.37
CA ILE A 24 -6.11 11.32 -7.98
C ILE A 24 -6.71 10.37 -9.01
N THR A 25 -6.24 10.44 -10.26
CA THR A 25 -6.60 9.45 -11.29
C THR A 25 -5.73 8.21 -11.11
N VAL A 26 -6.34 7.08 -10.76
CA VAL A 26 -5.63 5.83 -10.40
C VAL A 26 -5.83 4.71 -11.41
N ALA A 27 -6.74 4.90 -12.36
CA ALA A 27 -6.93 4.04 -13.52
C ALA A 27 -7.53 4.86 -14.67
N ARG A 28 -7.35 4.37 -15.90
CA ARG A 28 -7.88 5.02 -17.11
C ARG A 28 -8.70 3.99 -17.89
N PRO A 29 -9.98 4.27 -18.20
CA PRO A 29 -10.78 3.37 -19.02
C PRO A 29 -10.06 3.01 -20.33
N GLY A 30 -10.04 1.73 -20.65
CA GLY A 30 -9.36 1.20 -21.86
C GLY A 30 -7.83 1.07 -21.74
N VAL A 31 -7.22 1.41 -20.61
CA VAL A 31 -5.79 1.20 -20.36
C VAL A 31 -5.60 0.07 -19.35
N THR A 32 -4.97 -1.01 -19.81
CA THR A 32 -4.60 -2.15 -18.97
C THR A 32 -3.09 -2.26 -18.88
N THR A 33 -2.55 -2.30 -17.67
CA THR A 33 -1.12 -2.51 -17.40
C THR A 33 -0.93 -3.69 -16.46
N GLY A 34 0.11 -4.49 -16.69
CA GLY A 34 0.36 -5.71 -15.91
C GLY A 34 0.81 -5.45 -14.47
N SER A 35 1.70 -4.49 -14.24
CA SER A 35 2.22 -4.21 -12.90
C SER A 35 1.74 -2.88 -12.35
N PHE A 36 2.08 -1.77 -13.03
CA PHE A 36 1.74 -0.42 -12.60
C PHE A 36 1.24 0.44 -13.75
N LEU A 37 0.35 1.36 -13.43
CA LEU A 37 0.06 2.55 -14.22
C LEU A 37 0.88 3.70 -13.61
N SER A 38 1.73 4.32 -14.43
CA SER A 38 2.45 5.54 -14.05
C SER A 38 2.06 6.68 -14.97
N THR A 39 1.74 7.84 -14.41
CA THR A 39 1.41 9.04 -15.18
C THR A 39 2.11 10.26 -14.61
N ASN A 40 2.65 11.10 -15.48
CA ASN A 40 3.14 12.43 -15.11
C ASN A 40 2.32 13.47 -15.88
N LYS A 41 1.66 14.37 -15.17
CA LYS A 41 0.93 15.49 -15.77
C LYS A 41 1.15 16.74 -14.91
N ASP A 42 1.68 17.78 -15.52
CA ASP A 42 1.88 19.09 -14.90
C ASP A 42 2.69 19.01 -13.57
N GLY A 43 3.70 18.13 -13.53
CA GLY A 43 4.53 17.88 -12.34
C GLY A 43 3.91 16.92 -11.32
N MET A 44 2.66 16.52 -11.51
CA MET A 44 1.98 15.54 -10.68
C MET A 44 2.27 14.12 -11.17
N TYR A 45 3.13 13.40 -10.43
CA TYR A 45 3.52 12.03 -10.75
C TYR A 45 2.71 11.04 -9.93
N THR A 46 1.96 10.16 -10.60
CA THR A 46 1.11 9.15 -9.98
C THR A 46 1.61 7.76 -10.34
N ILE A 47 1.71 6.88 -9.35
CA ILE A 47 1.92 5.44 -9.51
C ILE A 47 0.70 4.75 -8.89
N ALA A 48 0.05 3.86 -9.63
CA ALA A 48 -0.98 2.98 -9.10
C ALA A 48 -0.75 1.56 -9.61
N ASN A 49 -1.13 0.53 -8.85
CA ASN A 49 -1.08 -0.83 -9.40
C ASN A 49 -1.96 -0.93 -10.65
N GLY A 50 -1.51 -1.72 -11.62
CA GLY A 50 -2.15 -1.85 -12.91
C GLY A 50 -3.48 -2.59 -12.83
N ASP A 51 -4.41 -2.26 -13.73
CA ASP A 51 -5.70 -2.96 -13.82
C ASP A 51 -5.54 -4.42 -14.28
N GLY A 52 -4.47 -4.71 -15.02
CA GLY A 52 -4.07 -6.06 -15.40
C GLY A 52 -3.16 -6.75 -14.39
N SER A 53 -2.98 -6.18 -13.18
CA SER A 53 -2.26 -6.87 -12.12
C SER A 53 -3.06 -8.05 -11.58
N ASN A 54 -2.39 -8.96 -10.87
CA ASN A 54 -3.02 -10.12 -10.27
C ASN A 54 -3.93 -9.78 -9.05
N LEU A 55 -4.17 -8.48 -8.79
CA LEU A 55 -4.95 -7.93 -7.69
C LEU A 55 -6.31 -7.42 -8.21
N SER A 56 -7.39 -8.06 -7.79
CA SER A 56 -8.75 -7.81 -8.28
C SER A 56 -9.59 -6.97 -7.32
N TYR A 57 -9.26 -6.94 -6.03
CA TYR A 57 -10.09 -6.32 -5.00
C TYR A 57 -9.56 -4.97 -4.52
N VAL A 58 -8.33 -4.61 -4.88
CA VAL A 58 -7.65 -3.43 -4.34
C VAL A 58 -6.99 -2.55 -5.41
N ARG A 59 -6.97 -1.25 -5.15
CA ARG A 59 -6.13 -0.26 -5.81
C ARG A 59 -5.25 0.39 -4.76
N PHE A 60 -3.96 0.49 -5.00
CA PHE A 60 -3.00 1.16 -4.14
C PHE A 60 -1.98 1.92 -4.98
N GLY A 61 -1.28 2.86 -4.36
CA GLY A 61 -0.32 3.68 -5.06
C GLY A 61 0.09 4.93 -4.31
N SER A 62 0.73 5.83 -5.06
CA SER A 62 1.15 7.14 -4.59
C SER A 62 0.93 8.22 -5.65
N GLN A 63 0.86 9.47 -5.20
CA GLN A 63 1.00 10.63 -6.05
C GLN A 63 1.90 11.65 -5.37
N THR A 64 2.81 12.24 -6.12
CA THR A 64 3.71 13.30 -5.67
C THR A 64 3.61 14.50 -6.60
N ASP A 65 3.51 15.69 -6.03
CA ASP A 65 3.72 16.93 -6.77
C ASP A 65 5.21 17.31 -6.77
N PHE A 66 5.86 17.21 -7.92
CA PHE A 66 7.27 17.60 -8.07
C PHE A 66 7.48 19.11 -8.20
N ASN A 67 6.42 19.92 -8.33
CA ASN A 67 6.55 21.37 -8.30
C ASN A 67 6.70 21.89 -6.87
N THR A 68 6.03 21.25 -5.90
CA THR A 68 6.09 21.64 -4.49
C THR A 68 7.00 20.75 -3.67
N VAL A 69 7.22 19.49 -4.09
CA VAL A 69 7.95 18.41 -3.40
C VAL A 69 7.53 18.17 -1.94
N SER A 70 6.43 18.81 -1.49
CA SER A 70 5.89 18.71 -0.14
C SER A 70 4.59 17.93 -0.08
N ASP A 71 3.87 17.83 -1.21
CA ASP A 71 2.59 17.14 -1.29
C ASP A 71 2.77 15.71 -1.82
N HIS A 72 2.79 14.77 -0.88
CA HIS A 72 2.84 13.35 -1.15
C HIS A 72 1.60 12.62 -0.62
N TYR A 73 0.94 11.91 -1.50
CA TYR A 73 -0.23 11.09 -1.19
C TYR A 73 0.14 9.63 -1.36
N VAL A 74 -0.21 8.80 -0.38
CA VAL A 74 -0.18 7.34 -0.50
C VAL A 74 -1.57 6.80 -0.19
N PHE A 75 -1.98 5.77 -0.92
CA PHE A 75 -3.33 5.26 -0.83
C PHE A 75 -3.38 3.74 -0.99
N ALA A 76 -4.40 3.16 -0.36
CA ALA A 76 -4.87 1.80 -0.60
C ALA A 76 -6.38 1.78 -0.31
N LEU A 77 -7.17 1.31 -1.27
CA LEU A 77 -8.63 1.20 -1.15
C LEU A 77 -9.16 0.05 -2.00
N GLY A 78 -10.28 -0.52 -1.60
CA GLY A 78 -10.80 -1.71 -2.28
C GLY A 78 -12.05 -2.28 -1.64
N SER A 79 -12.42 -3.46 -2.14
CA SER A 79 -13.51 -4.27 -1.58
C SER A 79 -13.00 -4.99 -0.33
N LEU A 80 -13.32 -4.46 0.85
CA LEU A 80 -12.88 -5.01 2.13
C LEU A 80 -13.37 -6.45 2.32
N THR A 81 -12.51 -7.30 2.90
CA THR A 81 -12.94 -8.60 3.39
C THR A 81 -13.94 -8.41 4.53
N PRO A 82 -15.08 -9.13 4.56
CA PRO A 82 -15.99 -9.07 5.69
C PRO A 82 -15.34 -9.63 6.97
N THR A 83 -15.85 -9.25 8.14
CA THR A 83 -15.36 -9.74 9.44
C THR A 83 -16.11 -10.96 9.95
N SER A 84 -17.19 -11.38 9.26
CA SER A 84 -18.02 -12.53 9.61
C SER A 84 -18.59 -13.23 8.36
N GLY A 85 -19.06 -14.46 8.52
CA GLY A 85 -19.56 -15.30 7.43
C GLY A 85 -18.49 -16.12 6.70
N SER A 86 -18.91 -16.84 5.66
CA SER A 86 -18.06 -17.80 4.94
C SER A 86 -16.89 -17.16 4.16
N ASN A 87 -16.99 -15.86 3.86
CA ASN A 87 -15.98 -15.07 3.17
C ASN A 87 -15.17 -14.18 4.11
N ALA A 88 -15.32 -14.35 5.44
CA ALA A 88 -14.64 -13.52 6.43
C ALA A 88 -13.13 -13.68 6.41
N VAL A 89 -12.43 -12.71 7.00
CA VAL A 89 -11.03 -12.88 7.41
C VAL A 89 -10.91 -14.18 8.22
N PRO A 90 -9.99 -15.10 7.86
CA PRO A 90 -9.81 -16.34 8.61
C PRO A 90 -9.53 -16.08 10.10
N ALA A 91 -10.12 -16.90 10.98
CA ALA A 91 -9.90 -16.79 12.43
C ALA A 91 -8.59 -17.46 12.89
N SER A 92 -8.02 -18.34 12.07
CA SER A 92 -6.83 -19.13 12.37
C SER A 92 -6.05 -19.48 11.11
N GLY A 93 -4.90 -20.13 11.29
CA GLY A 93 -4.00 -20.51 10.21
C GLY A 93 -3.01 -19.41 9.83
N LYS A 94 -2.11 -19.77 8.93
CA LYS A 94 -1.07 -18.88 8.39
C LYS A 94 -1.21 -18.77 6.88
N ALA A 95 -0.77 -17.63 6.34
CA ALA A 95 -0.76 -17.39 4.92
C ALA A 95 0.42 -16.49 4.54
N THR A 96 0.98 -16.72 3.37
CA THR A 96 1.94 -15.82 2.74
C THR A 96 1.25 -15.01 1.65
N TYR A 97 1.73 -13.80 1.42
CA TYR A 97 1.24 -12.87 0.42
C TYR A 97 2.41 -12.26 -0.32
N SER A 98 2.36 -12.30 -1.66
CA SER A 98 3.36 -11.70 -2.54
C SER A 98 2.69 -10.71 -3.47
N GLY A 99 3.38 -9.61 -3.77
CA GLY A 99 2.86 -8.59 -4.68
C GLY A 99 3.79 -7.41 -4.87
N LEU A 100 3.16 -6.25 -5.01
CA LEU A 100 3.73 -5.05 -5.59
C LEU A 100 3.75 -3.90 -4.56
N ALA A 101 4.73 -3.02 -4.66
CA ALA A 101 4.85 -1.83 -3.83
C ALA A 101 5.14 -0.58 -4.66
N ALA A 102 4.60 0.57 -4.25
CA ALA A 102 5.03 1.89 -4.69
C ALA A 102 5.68 2.59 -3.50
N PHE A 103 6.90 3.10 -3.69
CA PHE A 103 7.68 3.70 -2.62
C PHE A 103 8.09 5.14 -2.95
N GLY A 104 8.33 5.89 -1.89
CA GLY A 104 9.05 7.16 -1.88
C GLY A 104 10.12 7.10 -0.79
N TYR A 105 11.30 7.62 -1.07
CA TYR A 105 12.31 7.92 -0.06
C TYR A 105 12.87 9.32 -0.31
N ASP A 106 13.57 9.90 0.67
CA ASP A 106 14.19 11.24 0.64
C ASP A 106 13.28 12.42 0.22
N ASN A 107 11.98 12.16 0.09
CA ASN A 107 10.94 13.04 -0.47
C ASN A 107 11.14 13.42 -1.95
N LEU A 108 12.17 12.90 -2.62
CA LEU A 108 12.49 13.22 -4.02
C LEU A 108 12.47 11.97 -4.90
N THR A 109 12.75 10.80 -4.34
CA THR A 109 12.84 9.57 -5.12
C THR A 109 11.61 8.69 -4.98
N PHE A 110 10.93 8.41 -6.10
CA PHE A 110 9.73 7.59 -6.15
C PHE A 110 9.88 6.46 -7.15
N GLY A 111 9.37 5.28 -6.80
CA GLY A 111 9.52 4.10 -7.64
C GLY A 111 8.60 2.96 -7.25
N THR A 112 8.85 1.83 -7.89
CA THR A 112 8.06 0.60 -7.74
C THR A 112 8.94 -0.55 -7.31
N GLY A 113 8.36 -1.51 -6.62
CA GLY A 113 9.05 -2.72 -6.21
C GLY A 113 8.10 -3.81 -5.76
N ALA A 114 8.56 -4.65 -4.85
CA ALA A 114 7.83 -5.83 -4.40
C ALA A 114 7.39 -5.70 -2.94
N SER A 115 6.40 -6.50 -2.57
CA SER A 115 5.94 -6.61 -1.19
C SER A 115 5.71 -8.07 -0.82
N GLU A 116 6.21 -8.47 0.34
CA GLU A 116 6.09 -9.84 0.87
C GLU A 116 5.58 -9.78 2.30
N PHE A 117 4.57 -10.58 2.62
CA PHE A 117 3.99 -10.65 3.95
C PHE A 117 3.68 -12.09 4.38
N THR A 118 3.89 -12.35 5.66
CA THR A 118 3.37 -13.52 6.38
C THR A 118 2.34 -13.05 7.38
N VAL A 119 1.16 -13.65 7.32
CA VAL A 119 0.03 -13.39 8.21
C VAL A 119 -0.23 -14.63 9.04
N ASP A 120 -0.29 -14.47 10.36
CA ASP A 120 -0.78 -15.49 11.28
C ASP A 120 -2.11 -15.00 11.86
N PHE A 121 -3.20 -15.56 11.36
CA PHE A 121 -4.55 -15.17 11.74
C PHE A 121 -4.88 -15.58 13.17
N GLY A 122 -4.36 -16.73 13.62
CA GLY A 122 -4.58 -17.21 14.98
C GLY A 122 -3.87 -16.33 16.02
N LYS A 123 -2.65 -15.90 15.70
CA LYS A 123 -1.90 -14.95 16.54
C LYS A 123 -2.25 -13.49 16.29
N LYS A 124 -3.08 -13.20 15.28
CA LYS A 124 -3.44 -11.85 14.84
C LYS A 124 -2.21 -10.98 14.55
N THR A 125 -1.24 -11.54 13.83
CA THR A 125 0.00 -10.82 13.47
C THR A 125 0.22 -10.79 11.97
N ILE A 126 0.83 -9.70 11.51
CA ILE A 126 1.31 -9.55 10.14
C ILE A 126 2.76 -9.07 10.20
N ASN A 127 3.63 -9.73 9.45
CA ASN A 127 5.05 -9.38 9.33
C ASN A 127 5.42 -9.42 7.86
N GLY A 128 6.23 -8.48 7.40
CA GLY A 128 6.63 -8.45 6.01
C GLY A 128 7.62 -7.34 5.72
N SER A 129 7.71 -7.01 4.44
CA SER A 129 8.55 -5.94 3.97
C SER A 129 8.12 -5.47 2.59
N VAL A 130 8.52 -4.25 2.26
CA VAL A 130 8.56 -3.75 0.89
C VAL A 130 10.02 -3.59 0.47
N SER A 131 10.32 -3.86 -0.79
CA SER A 131 11.65 -3.71 -1.36
C SER A 131 11.60 -2.93 -2.66
N SER A 132 12.68 -2.22 -2.99
CA SER A 132 12.81 -1.55 -4.28
C SER A 132 12.95 -2.55 -5.43
N GLY A 133 12.57 -2.12 -6.64
CA GLY A 133 12.93 -2.85 -7.86
C GLY A 133 14.45 -3.07 -7.91
N GLY A 134 14.88 -4.33 -8.08
CA GLY A 134 16.29 -4.73 -8.02
C GLY A 134 16.85 -4.98 -6.62
N GLY A 135 16.05 -4.85 -5.55
CA GLY A 135 16.42 -5.25 -4.19
C GLY A 135 17.44 -4.35 -3.49
N THR A 136 17.63 -3.12 -3.97
CA THR A 136 18.64 -2.18 -3.45
C THR A 136 18.36 -1.69 -2.03
N PHE A 137 17.09 -1.69 -1.60
CA PHE A 137 16.72 -1.50 -0.20
C PHE A 137 15.46 -2.27 0.17
N THR A 138 15.29 -2.48 1.48
CA THR A 138 14.13 -3.15 2.06
C THR A 138 13.67 -2.42 3.31
N VAL A 139 12.37 -2.16 3.41
CA VAL A 139 11.73 -1.58 4.59
C VAL A 139 10.93 -2.67 5.30
N PRO A 140 11.35 -3.12 6.50
CA PRO A 140 10.63 -4.13 7.25
C PRO A 140 9.38 -3.54 7.90
N LEU A 141 8.26 -4.25 7.82
CA LEU A 141 6.96 -3.84 8.34
C LEU A 141 6.41 -4.93 9.28
N SER A 142 5.74 -4.52 10.35
CA SER A 142 4.98 -5.44 11.20
C SER A 142 3.80 -4.76 11.87
N GLY A 143 2.81 -5.55 12.23
CA GLY A 143 1.66 -5.07 12.98
C GLY A 143 0.78 -6.19 13.50
N THR A 144 -0.33 -5.78 14.11
CA THR A 144 -1.37 -6.66 14.62
C THR A 144 -2.64 -6.51 13.80
N ILE A 145 -3.46 -7.57 13.81
CA ILE A 145 -4.73 -7.65 13.07
C ILE A 145 -5.88 -7.35 14.02
N SER A 146 -6.79 -6.48 13.59
CA SER A 146 -8.05 -6.19 14.27
C SER A 146 -9.18 -6.16 13.25
N GLY A 147 -10.08 -7.14 13.32
CA GLY A 147 -11.13 -7.33 12.33
C GLY A 147 -10.54 -7.61 10.95
N ASN A 148 -10.84 -6.73 9.98
CA ASN A 148 -10.29 -6.77 8.63
C ASN A 148 -9.16 -5.76 8.39
N SER A 149 -8.71 -5.08 9.43
CA SER A 149 -7.63 -4.10 9.39
C SER A 149 -6.37 -4.64 10.07
N PHE A 150 -5.24 -4.04 9.76
CA PHE A 150 -4.00 -4.23 10.49
C PHE A 150 -3.21 -2.94 10.59
N SER A 151 -2.42 -2.81 11.64
CA SER A 151 -1.53 -1.67 11.84
C SER A 151 -0.39 -1.99 12.80
N GLY A 152 0.69 -1.25 12.71
CA GLY A 152 1.80 -1.36 13.65
C GLY A 152 2.93 -0.41 13.34
N VAL A 153 3.97 -0.46 14.18
CA VAL A 153 5.21 0.29 13.99
C VAL A 153 6.37 -0.68 14.13
N LYS A 154 7.31 -0.62 13.19
CA LYS A 154 8.57 -1.37 13.23
C LYS A 154 9.70 -0.46 12.79
N ASN A 155 10.77 -0.37 13.57
CA ASN A 155 11.97 0.41 13.24
C ASN A 155 11.63 1.83 12.74
N ASN A 156 10.82 2.58 13.49
CA ASN A 156 10.35 3.94 13.15
C ASN A 156 9.45 4.05 11.91
N VAL A 157 9.04 2.93 11.31
CA VAL A 157 8.10 2.91 10.19
C VAL A 157 6.74 2.44 10.67
N SER A 158 5.76 3.34 10.57
CA SER A 158 4.35 3.04 10.82
C SER A 158 3.70 2.44 9.58
N MET A 159 2.86 1.42 9.76
CA MET A 159 2.06 0.77 8.73
C MET A 159 0.60 0.72 9.15
N LYS A 160 -0.30 0.88 8.17
CA LYS A 160 -1.72 0.54 8.31
C LYS A 160 -2.28 0.00 7.00
N GLY A 161 -3.24 -0.92 7.07
CA GLY A 161 -3.87 -1.51 5.90
C GLY A 161 -5.07 -2.38 6.24
N ASN A 162 -5.59 -3.04 5.22
CA ASN A 162 -6.74 -3.94 5.34
C ASN A 162 -6.57 -5.20 4.49
N PHE A 163 -7.41 -6.19 4.79
CA PHE A 163 -7.66 -7.34 3.93
C PHE A 163 -8.78 -7.02 2.93
N TYR A 164 -8.63 -7.51 1.71
CA TYR A 164 -9.54 -7.29 0.59
C TYR A 164 -9.95 -8.62 -0.06
N GLY A 165 -11.16 -8.63 -0.61
CA GLY A 165 -11.74 -9.80 -1.25
C GLY A 165 -12.18 -10.90 -0.28
N PRO A 166 -12.75 -12.00 -0.78
CA PRO A 166 -13.22 -13.10 0.06
C PRO A 166 -12.04 -13.79 0.77
N LYS A 167 -12.23 -14.13 2.04
CA LYS A 167 -11.26 -14.91 2.85
C LYS A 167 -9.86 -14.29 2.92
N ALA A 168 -9.80 -12.95 2.89
CA ALA A 168 -8.55 -12.20 2.82
C ALA A 168 -7.68 -12.64 1.62
N ALA A 169 -8.27 -12.73 0.43
CA ALA A 169 -7.56 -13.10 -0.79
C ALA A 169 -6.41 -12.14 -1.11
N GLU A 170 -6.56 -10.86 -0.72
CA GLU A 170 -5.58 -9.81 -0.93
C GLU A 170 -5.40 -9.00 0.36
N LEU A 171 -4.27 -8.32 0.47
CA LEU A 171 -4.04 -7.29 1.47
C LEU A 171 -3.40 -6.07 0.80
N ALA A 172 -3.62 -4.90 1.37
CA ALA A 172 -2.94 -3.68 0.95
C ALA A 172 -2.91 -2.66 2.08
N GLY A 173 -1.96 -1.74 1.99
CA GLY A 173 -1.80 -0.72 3.00
C GLY A 173 -0.84 0.37 2.56
N VAL A 174 -0.60 1.27 3.50
CA VAL A 174 0.34 2.37 3.39
C VAL A 174 1.32 2.33 4.56
N TYR A 175 2.51 2.85 4.33
CA TYR A 175 3.50 3.02 5.38
C TYR A 175 4.17 4.38 5.28
N LYS A 176 4.69 4.86 6.41
CA LYS A 176 5.51 6.07 6.49
C LYS A 176 6.36 6.07 7.74
N GLY A 177 7.51 6.73 7.68
CA GLY A 177 8.42 6.89 8.80
C GLY A 177 9.83 7.18 8.30
N GLU A 178 10.81 6.65 9.00
CA GLU A 178 12.21 6.78 8.61
C GLU A 178 12.87 5.41 8.62
N ALA A 179 13.67 5.11 7.60
CA ALA A 179 14.40 3.86 7.48
C ALA A 179 15.85 4.12 7.09
N THR A 180 16.78 3.29 7.58
CA THR A 180 18.18 3.38 7.17
C THR A 180 18.32 2.81 5.77
N LEU A 181 18.46 3.70 4.78
CA LEU A 181 18.76 3.35 3.39
C LEU A 181 20.22 3.70 3.13
N ASN A 182 21.12 2.71 3.08
CA ASN A 182 22.56 2.90 2.88
C ASN A 182 23.27 3.89 3.85
N ASN A 183 22.63 4.30 4.95
CA ASN A 183 23.08 5.31 5.92
C ASN A 183 23.21 6.71 5.27
N PRO A 184 22.40 7.73 5.64
CA PRO A 184 21.72 7.96 6.93
C PRO A 184 20.28 7.40 7.03
N LEU A 185 19.66 7.65 8.19
CA LEU A 185 18.22 7.50 8.40
C LEU A 185 17.48 8.43 7.42
N THR A 186 16.64 7.86 6.57
CA THR A 186 16.01 8.53 5.43
C THR A 186 14.49 8.47 5.56
N PRO A 187 13.75 9.58 5.34
CA PRO A 187 12.30 9.55 5.27
C PRO A 187 11.85 8.54 4.21
N VAL A 188 10.91 7.68 4.59
CA VAL A 188 10.30 6.70 3.68
C VAL A 188 8.79 6.76 3.78
N MET A 189 8.13 6.58 2.66
CA MET A 189 6.69 6.39 2.58
C MET A 189 6.33 5.51 1.40
N GLY A 190 5.12 4.97 1.40
CA GLY A 190 4.66 4.21 0.25
C GLY A 190 3.37 3.47 0.52
N SER A 191 3.04 2.64 -0.45
CA SER A 191 1.89 1.76 -0.46
C SER A 191 2.29 0.39 -1.01
N PHE A 192 1.49 -0.62 -0.67
CA PHE A 192 1.71 -1.99 -1.11
C PHE A 192 0.37 -2.69 -1.31
N GLY A 193 0.39 -3.72 -2.15
CA GLY A 193 -0.71 -4.66 -2.32
C GLY A 193 -0.16 -6.04 -2.66
N ALA A 194 -0.68 -7.06 -2.00
CA ALA A 194 -0.19 -8.43 -2.13
C ALA A 194 -1.34 -9.43 -2.18
N LYS A 195 -1.14 -10.47 -3.00
CA LYS A 195 -2.09 -11.58 -3.17
C LYS A 195 -1.64 -12.77 -2.34
N LYS A 196 -2.60 -13.42 -1.70
CA LYS A 196 -2.39 -14.68 -0.99
C LYS A 196 -1.85 -15.75 -1.94
N GLN A 197 -0.85 -16.51 -1.49
CA GLN A 197 -0.25 -17.65 -2.22
C GLN A 197 -0.93 -18.97 -1.87
#